data_AF-A0A842JDU1-F1
#
_entry.id   AF-A0A842JDU1-F1
#
_cell.length_a   1.000
_cell.length_b   1.000
_cell.length_c   1.000
_cell.angle_alpha   90.00
_cell.angle_beta   90.00
_cell.angle_gamma   90.00
#
_symmetry.space_group_name_H-M   'P 1'
#
loop_
_entity.id
_entity.type
_entity.pdbx_description
1 polymer ?
#
loop_
_entity_poly.entity_id
_entity_poly.type
_entity_poly.pdbx_seq_one_letter_code
_entity_poly.pdbx_strand_id
1 'polypeptide(L)'
;MKKQLVAGALALAMLAGTVAAAGCASTAPTSDARPDVPAGAPPLMPANHDGRFESLGAPGCYGCHGASERSNPMLNGTVALPEDHYVDGSSQTLELDPTHEQCNTCHVQS
;
A
#
# COMPACT_ATOMS: atom_id res chain seq x y z
N MET A 1 1.62 -35.71 31.41
CA MET A 1 2.98 -35.36 30.93
C MET A 1 3.68 -36.64 30.48
N LYS A 2 3.92 -36.83 29.18
CA LYS A 2 4.73 -37.94 28.65
C LYS A 2 5.69 -37.35 27.61
N LYS A 3 6.97 -37.56 27.85
CA LYS A 3 8.10 -37.06 27.04
C LYS A 3 8.58 -38.14 26.07
N GLN A 4 9.31 -37.65 25.07
CA GLN A 4 10.25 -38.33 24.16
C GLN A 4 9.62 -38.99 22.94
N LEU A 5 10.06 -38.62 21.74
CA LEU A 5 11.10 -39.36 21.00
C LEU A 5 11.65 -38.50 19.85
N VAL A 6 12.97 -38.61 19.66
CA VAL A 6 13.83 -37.92 18.70
C VAL A 6 13.95 -38.75 17.42
N ALA A 7 14.31 -38.07 16.33
CA ALA A 7 15.01 -38.54 15.13
C ALA A 7 14.17 -38.79 13.88
N GLY A 8 14.59 -38.17 12.77
CA GLY A 8 14.09 -38.55 11.45
C GLY A 8 14.44 -37.60 10.30
N ALA A 9 15.71 -37.62 9.90
CA ALA A 9 16.22 -37.49 8.52
C ALA A 9 15.87 -36.28 7.61
N LEU A 10 16.96 -35.72 7.09
CA LEU A 10 17.12 -34.90 5.89
C LEU A 10 16.15 -35.20 4.75
N ALA A 11 15.64 -34.12 4.13
CA ALA A 11 15.47 -34.06 2.68
C ALA A 11 15.73 -32.62 2.21
N LEU A 12 16.83 -32.46 1.48
CA LEU A 12 17.13 -31.29 0.66
C LEU A 12 16.08 -31.22 -0.46
N ALA A 13 15.29 -30.15 -0.50
CA ALA A 13 14.53 -29.79 -1.69
C ALA A 13 14.79 -28.30 -1.97
N MET A 14 15.83 -28.03 -2.76
CA MET A 14 15.91 -26.79 -3.50
C MET A 14 14.77 -26.80 -4.53
N LEU A 15 13.72 -26.03 -4.26
CA LEU A 15 12.89 -25.51 -5.33
C LEU A 15 12.94 -23.99 -5.26
N ALA A 16 13.69 -23.44 -6.21
CA ALA A 16 13.50 -22.09 -6.69
C ALA A 16 12.05 -21.99 -7.21
N GLY A 17 11.17 -21.49 -6.35
CA GLY A 17 9.82 -21.05 -6.70
C GLY A 17 9.84 -19.53 -6.68
N THR A 18 9.90 -18.95 -7.86
CA THR A 18 9.77 -17.53 -8.16
C THR A 18 8.74 -16.86 -7.25
N VAL A 19 9.19 -15.92 -6.43
CA VAL A 19 8.31 -14.98 -5.75
C VAL A 19 7.57 -14.24 -6.86
N ALA A 20 6.30 -14.55 -7.05
CA ALA A 20 5.40 -13.69 -7.79
C ALA A 20 5.28 -12.40 -6.98
N ALA A 21 6.20 -11.47 -7.22
CA ALA A 21 5.98 -10.08 -6.92
C ALA A 21 4.79 -9.66 -7.77
N ALA A 22 3.59 -9.78 -7.19
CA ALA A 22 2.40 -9.17 -7.74
C ALA A 22 2.65 -7.66 -7.78
N GLY A 23 3.13 -7.19 -8.92
CA GLY A 23 2.87 -5.85 -9.48
C GLY A 23 3.00 -4.66 -8.53
N CYS A 24 4.13 -4.53 -7.84
CA CYS A 24 4.62 -3.22 -7.39
C CYS A 24 5.79 -2.77 -8.29
N ALA A 25 5.73 -3.08 -9.58
CA ALA A 25 6.67 -2.54 -10.54
C ALA A 25 6.34 -1.05 -10.73
N SER A 26 7.23 -0.20 -10.21
CA SER A 26 7.22 1.25 -10.41
C SER A 26 7.41 1.56 -11.89
N THR A 27 6.30 1.70 -12.61
CA THR A 27 6.25 2.61 -13.77
C THR A 27 6.16 4.01 -13.18
N ALA A 28 7.09 4.89 -13.56
CA ALA A 28 7.02 6.30 -13.20
C ALA A 28 5.61 6.83 -13.54
N PRO A 29 4.92 7.53 -12.63
CA PRO A 29 3.57 7.98 -12.88
C PRO A 29 3.61 9.00 -14.02
N THR A 30 3.21 8.57 -15.22
CA THR A 30 2.66 9.50 -16.19
C THR A 30 1.38 9.99 -15.54
N SER A 31 1.40 11.22 -15.02
CA SER A 31 0.20 11.85 -14.53
C SER A 31 -0.76 11.96 -15.71
N ASP A 32 -1.77 11.09 -15.77
CA ASP A 32 -2.93 11.24 -16.64
C ASP A 32 -3.71 12.45 -16.12
N ALA A 33 -3.14 13.63 -16.35
CA ALA A 33 -3.73 14.90 -15.98
C ALA A 33 -4.95 15.10 -16.87
N ARG A 34 -6.12 14.69 -16.37
CA ARG A 34 -7.38 15.14 -16.95
C ARG A 34 -7.42 16.67 -16.80
N PRO A 35 -7.70 17.43 -17.88
CA PRO A 35 -7.70 18.89 -17.86
C PRO A 35 -8.79 19.49 -16.93
N ASP A 36 -9.65 18.66 -16.36
CA ASP A 36 -10.84 19.05 -15.61
C ASP A 36 -10.69 18.92 -14.08
N VAL A 37 -9.52 18.52 -13.56
CA VAL A 37 -9.30 18.38 -12.11
C VAL A 37 -8.97 19.75 -11.51
N PRO A 38 -9.81 20.32 -10.62
CA PRO A 38 -9.54 21.61 -10.00
C PRO A 38 -8.25 21.60 -9.18
N ALA A 39 -7.58 22.76 -9.10
CA ALA A 39 -6.45 22.93 -8.19
C ALA A 39 -6.89 22.65 -6.74
N GLY A 40 -6.14 21.80 -6.04
CA GLY A 40 -6.45 21.38 -4.67
C GLY A 40 -7.46 20.23 -4.57
N ALA A 41 -7.97 19.71 -5.69
CA ALA A 41 -8.73 18.46 -5.67
C ALA A 41 -7.80 17.26 -5.38
N PRO A 42 -8.33 16.18 -4.75
CA PRO A 42 -7.58 14.95 -4.57
C PRO A 42 -7.07 14.41 -5.92
N PRO A 43 -5.82 13.91 -5.99
CA PRO A 43 -5.31 13.29 -7.21
C PRO A 43 -6.11 12.05 -7.59
N LEU A 44 -6.27 11.84 -8.90
CA LEU A 44 -6.92 10.65 -9.46
C LEU A 44 -6.05 9.42 -9.23
N MET A 45 -6.68 8.27 -8.96
CA MET A 45 -6.00 6.98 -8.95
C MET A 45 -5.56 6.62 -10.37
N PRO A 46 -4.30 6.20 -10.60
CA PRO A 46 -3.85 5.78 -11.94
C PRO A 46 -4.60 4.54 -12.43
N ALA A 47 -4.67 4.32 -13.76
CA ALA A 47 -5.39 3.19 -14.36
C ALA A 47 -5.01 1.80 -13.81
N ASN A 48 -3.76 1.62 -13.36
CA ASN A 48 -3.31 0.35 -12.77
C ASN A 48 -3.77 0.13 -11.30
N HIS A 49 -4.57 1.05 -10.74
CA HIS A 49 -5.20 0.95 -9.43
C HIS A 49 -6.67 0.53 -9.48
N ASP A 50 -7.22 0.27 -10.67
CA ASP A 50 -8.62 -0.16 -10.83
C ASP A 50 -8.93 -1.40 -9.99
N GLY A 51 -10.02 -1.34 -9.23
CA GLY A 51 -10.47 -2.39 -8.31
C GLY A 51 -9.59 -2.66 -7.08
N ARG A 52 -8.47 -1.92 -6.88
CA ARG A 52 -7.55 -2.18 -5.76
C ARG A 52 -8.16 -1.84 -4.42
N PHE A 53 -8.94 -0.77 -4.32
CA PHE A 53 -9.56 -0.39 -3.06
C PHE A 53 -10.56 -1.46 -2.61
N GLU A 54 -11.40 -1.96 -3.51
CA GLU A 54 -12.38 -3.01 -3.22
C GLU A 54 -11.70 -4.32 -2.79
N SER A 55 -10.51 -4.58 -3.33
CA SER A 55 -9.74 -5.81 -3.04
C SER A 55 -8.91 -5.72 -1.76
N LEU A 56 -8.37 -4.55 -1.43
CA LEU A 56 -7.36 -4.39 -0.37
C LEU A 56 -7.82 -3.51 0.80
N GLY A 57 -8.84 -2.68 0.58
CA GLY A 57 -9.28 -1.64 1.51
C GLY A 57 -8.20 -0.58 1.78
N ALA A 58 -8.50 0.30 2.75
CA ALA A 58 -7.57 1.30 3.26
C ALA A 58 -6.19 0.73 3.65
N PRO A 59 -6.09 -0.43 4.35
CA PRO A 59 -4.79 -0.97 4.76
C PRO A 59 -3.86 -1.30 3.59
N GLY A 60 -4.40 -1.72 2.43
CA GLY A 60 -3.60 -1.96 1.24
C GLY A 60 -3.04 -0.70 0.60
N CYS A 61 -3.87 0.34 0.52
CA CYS A 61 -3.44 1.67 0.07
C CYS A 61 -2.38 2.24 1.02
N TYR A 62 -2.62 2.14 2.33
CA TYR A 62 -1.69 2.56 3.38
C TYR A 62 -0.35 1.82 3.30
N GLY A 63 -0.37 0.51 3.02
CA GLY A 63 0.85 -0.29 2.92
C GLY A 63 1.85 0.18 1.85
N CYS A 64 1.40 0.99 0.89
CA CYS A 64 2.27 1.60 -0.13
C CYS A 64 2.46 3.11 0.06
N HIS A 65 1.39 3.84 0.44
CA HIS A 65 1.38 5.30 0.49
C HIS A 65 1.55 5.88 1.90
N GLY A 66 1.24 5.09 2.92
CA GLY A 66 1.27 5.48 4.33
C GLY A 66 2.68 5.62 4.88
N ALA A 67 2.74 5.96 6.17
CA ALA A 67 3.99 6.13 6.90
C ALA A 67 4.28 4.89 7.76
N SER A 68 5.56 4.66 8.05
CA SER A 68 6.01 3.67 9.00
C SER A 68 7.17 4.22 9.80
N GLU A 69 7.57 3.51 10.85
CA GLU A 69 8.79 3.83 11.61
C GLU A 69 10.07 3.84 10.73
N ARG A 70 10.02 3.24 9.53
CA ARG A 70 11.20 3.06 8.66
C ARG A 70 11.22 4.02 7.48
N SER A 71 10.07 4.47 7.01
CA SER A 71 9.96 5.31 5.82
C SER A 71 8.58 5.97 5.71
N ASN A 72 8.56 7.11 5.01
CA ASN A 72 7.35 7.78 4.54
C ASN A 72 7.62 8.28 3.10
N PRO A 73 6.96 7.73 2.07
CA PRO A 73 5.99 6.64 2.11
C PRO A 73 6.63 5.27 2.40
N MET A 74 5.80 4.26 2.68
CA MET A 74 6.23 2.87 2.90
C MET A 74 6.89 2.22 1.67
N LEU A 75 6.39 2.51 0.47
CA LEU A 75 6.98 2.02 -0.78
C LEU A 75 7.72 3.14 -1.52
N ASN A 76 9.01 2.94 -1.80
CA ASN A 76 9.79 3.93 -2.55
C ASN A 76 9.19 4.18 -3.95
N GLY A 77 9.06 5.46 -4.32
CA GLY A 77 8.51 5.87 -5.61
C GLY A 77 6.98 6.02 -5.64
N THR A 78 6.29 5.84 -4.52
CA THR A 78 4.89 6.28 -4.36
C THR A 78 4.83 7.71 -3.83
N VAL A 79 3.63 8.28 -3.80
CA VAL A 79 3.37 9.59 -3.18
C VAL A 79 2.93 9.36 -1.73
N ALA A 80 3.59 10.02 -0.79
CA ALA A 80 3.20 10.01 0.62
C ALA A 80 1.80 10.59 0.81
N LEU A 81 1.04 10.02 1.74
CA LEU A 81 -0.19 10.65 2.21
C LEU A 81 0.15 11.99 2.86
N PRO A 82 -0.61 13.06 2.60
CA PRO A 82 -0.43 14.32 3.32
C PRO A 82 -0.77 14.16 4.81
N GLU A 83 -0.26 15.08 5.63
CA GLU A 83 -0.39 15.02 7.09
C GLU A 83 -1.84 14.99 7.58
N ASP A 84 -2.77 15.62 6.85
CA ASP A 84 -4.20 15.66 7.18
C ASP A 84 -4.95 14.32 6.99
N HIS A 85 -4.29 13.30 6.43
CA HIS A 85 -4.85 11.94 6.33
C HIS A 85 -4.58 11.09 7.57
N TYR A 86 -3.78 11.59 8.51
CA TYR A 86 -3.40 10.88 9.72
C TYR A 86 -4.11 11.43 10.95
N VAL A 87 -4.20 10.60 12.00
CA VAL A 87 -4.69 11.03 13.32
C VAL A 87 -3.90 12.26 13.77
N ASP A 88 -4.61 13.24 14.34
CA ASP A 88 -4.08 14.52 14.82
C ASP A 88 -3.31 15.33 13.75
N GLY A 89 -3.51 15.05 12.47
CA GLY A 89 -2.85 15.74 11.37
C GLY A 89 -1.34 15.49 11.35
N SER A 90 -0.89 14.28 11.74
CA SER A 90 0.53 13.95 11.83
C SER A 90 0.83 12.52 11.39
N SER A 91 1.66 12.37 10.37
CA SER A 91 2.20 11.10 9.89
C SER A 91 3.03 10.37 10.94
N GLN A 92 3.46 11.06 12.00
CA GLN A 92 4.16 10.48 13.14
C GLN A 92 3.25 9.58 14.00
N THR A 93 1.93 9.68 13.89
CA THR A 93 0.99 8.76 14.55
C THR A 93 1.00 7.38 13.92
N LEU A 94 1.42 7.28 12.66
CA LEU A 94 1.37 6.05 11.86
C LEU A 94 -0.04 5.44 11.74
N GLU A 95 -1.07 6.24 12.03
CA GLU A 95 -2.47 5.83 12.03
C GLU A 95 -3.26 6.75 11.12
N LEU A 96 -4.08 6.17 10.25
CA LEU A 96 -4.99 6.94 9.41
C LEU A 96 -6.07 7.59 10.26
N ASP A 97 -6.47 8.80 9.90
CA ASP A 97 -7.72 9.36 10.39
C ASP A 97 -8.87 8.47 9.90
N PRO A 98 -9.75 7.95 10.78
CA PRO A 98 -10.85 7.08 10.39
C PRO A 98 -11.83 7.74 9.40
N THR A 99 -11.85 9.07 9.31
CA THR A 99 -12.66 9.80 8.31
C THR A 99 -12.06 9.77 6.90
N HIS A 100 -10.79 9.36 6.76
CA HIS A 100 -10.04 9.29 5.49
C HIS A 100 -9.75 7.85 5.03
N GLU A 101 -10.27 6.82 5.71
CA GLU A 101 -10.06 5.41 5.33
C GLU A 101 -10.76 5.02 4.01
N GLN A 102 -11.80 5.74 3.62
CA GLN A 102 -12.54 5.46 2.39
C GLN A 102 -11.88 6.13 1.17
N CYS A 103 -10.66 5.71 0.82
CA CYS A 103 -9.80 6.41 -0.15
C CYS A 103 -10.46 6.68 -1.51
N ASN A 104 -11.25 5.73 -2.03
CA ASN A 104 -11.86 5.78 -3.36
C ASN A 104 -13.04 6.76 -3.48
N THR A 105 -13.52 7.39 -2.40
CA THR A 105 -14.57 8.43 -2.48
C THR A 105 -14.02 9.77 -2.95
N CYS A 106 -12.76 10.05 -2.61
CA CYS A 106 -12.06 11.28 -2.97
C CYS A 106 -11.07 11.04 -4.12
N HIS A 107 -10.33 9.93 -4.07
CA HIS A 107 -9.37 9.54 -5.11
C HIS A 107 -10.06 8.63 -6.13
N VAL A 108 -10.81 9.21 -7.06
CA VAL A 108 -11.52 8.44 -8.09
C VAL A 108 -10.57 7.97 -9.20
N GLN A 109 -10.99 6.93 -9.93
CA GLN A 109 -10.22 6.36 -11.04
C GLN A 109 -10.02 7.38 -12.19
N SER A 110 -8.79 7.44 -12.72
CA SER A 110 -8.41 8.25 -13.88
C SER A 110 -9.08 7.87 -15.20
#